data_AF-T2JU62-F1
#
_entry.id   AF-T2JU62-F1
#
_cell.length_a   1.000
_cell.length_b   1.000
_cell.length_c   1.000
_cell.angle_alpha   90.00
_cell.angle_beta   90.00
_cell.angle_gamma   90.00
#
_symmetry.space_group_name_H-M   'P 1'
#
loop_
_entity.id
_entity.type
_entity.pdbx_description
1 polymer ?
#
loop_
_entity_poly.entity_id
_entity_poly.type
_entity_poly.pdbx_seq_one_letter_code
_entity_poly.pdbx_strand_id
1 'polypeptide(L)'
;MLVDRFLGNNEAEEFKEKVWIMHTAGNVTVKDNSFLIKGKNKTTMKGTFVVPESVKVTTEKTEEGTKIVATGGQEFFVIMTVQKKSPPPLTIKGLGMDAKVTVGKQKISFDQDRIRLSTINP
;
A
#
# COMPACT_ATOMS: atom_id res chain seq x y z
N MET A 1 3.74 -8.57 -6.80
CA MET A 1 3.37 -8.02 -5.49
C MET A 1 4.63 -7.39 -4.93
N LEU A 2 4.55 -6.15 -4.49
CA LEU A 2 5.65 -5.42 -3.86
C LEU A 2 5.20 -5.05 -2.44
N VAL A 3 6.09 -5.21 -1.48
CA VAL A 3 5.92 -4.80 -0.08
C VAL A 3 7.17 -4.05 0.32
N ASP A 4 7.00 -2.93 1.02
CA ASP A 4 8.07 -1.99 1.38
C ASP A 4 8.00 -1.69 2.90
N ARG A 5 9.14 -1.40 3.53
CA ARG A 5 9.24 -1.02 4.95
C ARG A 5 10.23 0.15 5.09
N PHE A 6 9.76 1.24 5.70
CA PHE A 6 10.56 2.43 5.96
C PHE A 6 10.88 2.61 7.46
N LEU A 7 12.14 2.35 7.83
CA LEU A 7 12.66 2.55 9.19
C LEU A 7 13.38 3.91 9.29
N GLY A 8 13.13 4.66 10.36
CA GLY A 8 13.67 6.00 10.58
C GLY A 8 13.59 6.38 12.06
N ASN A 9 14.55 7.16 12.53
CA ASN A 9 14.68 7.61 13.92
C ASN A 9 13.85 8.88 14.15
N ASN A 10 12.98 8.86 15.17
CA ASN A 10 11.91 9.83 15.36
C ASN A 10 12.14 10.83 16.50
N GLU A 11 13.35 10.89 17.06
CA GLU A 11 13.68 11.85 18.14
C GLU A 11 14.16 13.22 17.61
N ALA A 12 14.37 13.35 16.30
CA ALA A 12 14.75 14.62 15.68
C ALA A 12 13.51 15.39 15.20
N GLU A 13 13.44 16.69 15.53
CA GLU A 13 12.29 17.56 15.28
C GLU A 13 11.91 17.70 13.80
N GLU A 14 12.87 17.39 12.91
CA GLU A 14 12.77 17.36 11.46
C GLU A 14 12.09 16.10 10.88
N PHE A 15 11.84 15.06 11.69
CA PHE A 15 11.18 13.81 11.29
C PHE A 15 9.84 13.56 12.01
N LYS A 16 9.00 14.60 12.15
CA LYS A 16 7.68 14.49 12.81
C LYS A 16 6.70 13.57 12.09
N GLU A 17 6.82 13.38 10.77
CA GLU A 17 5.93 12.52 9.99
C GLU A 17 6.69 11.82 8.85
N LYS A 18 6.64 10.49 8.83
CA LYS A 18 7.17 9.72 7.69
C LYS A 18 6.19 9.78 6.53
N VAL A 19 6.74 9.95 5.33
CA VAL A 19 5.97 10.08 4.10
C VAL A 19 6.33 8.94 3.16
N TRP A 20 5.32 8.21 2.71
CA TRP A 20 5.47 7.25 1.62
C TRP A 20 5.08 7.93 0.30
N ILE A 21 5.92 7.81 -0.72
CA ILE A 21 5.71 8.46 -2.02
C ILE A 21 5.83 7.44 -3.14
N MET A 22 4.91 7.52 -4.11
CA MET A 22 5.02 6.79 -5.37
C MET A 22 4.66 7.69 -6.55
N HIS A 23 5.50 7.66 -7.58
CA HIS A 23 5.25 8.34 -8.85
C HIS A 23 4.64 7.37 -9.87
N THR A 24 3.72 7.86 -10.70
CA THR A 24 3.10 7.08 -11.77
C THR A 24 2.65 7.96 -12.93
N ALA A 25 2.78 7.45 -14.16
CA ALA A 25 2.22 8.07 -15.36
C ALA A 25 0.72 7.77 -15.56
N GLY A 26 0.14 6.88 -14.75
CA GLY A 26 -1.26 6.47 -14.85
C GLY A 26 -2.23 7.38 -14.08
N ASN A 27 -3.51 7.34 -14.45
CA ASN A 27 -4.55 8.05 -13.71
C ASN A 27 -4.79 7.39 -12.35
N VAL A 28 -4.71 8.18 -11.28
CA VAL A 28 -4.89 7.72 -9.90
C VAL A 28 -6.29 8.08 -9.40
N THR A 29 -6.93 7.14 -8.73
CA THR A 29 -8.12 7.39 -7.91
C THR A 29 -7.83 6.95 -6.49
N VAL A 30 -8.02 7.83 -5.52
CA VAL A 30 -7.88 7.53 -4.09
C VAL A 30 -9.26 7.24 -3.51
N LYS A 31 -9.34 6.22 -2.64
CA LYS A 31 -10.52 5.94 -1.84
C LYS A 31 -10.07 5.35 -0.50
N ASP A 32 -10.45 6.01 0.60
CA ASP A 32 -10.11 5.62 1.96
C ASP A 32 -8.58 5.41 2.11
N ASN A 33 -8.16 4.27 2.66
CA ASN A 33 -6.77 3.85 2.80
C ASN A 33 -6.15 3.24 1.53
N SER A 34 -6.70 3.52 0.35
CA SER A 34 -6.31 2.84 -0.88
C SER A 34 -6.20 3.79 -2.08
N PHE A 35 -5.39 3.39 -3.05
CA PHE A 35 -5.33 4.03 -4.36
C PHE A 35 -5.45 3.00 -5.48
N LEU A 36 -5.99 3.44 -6.62
CA LEU A 36 -6.10 2.66 -7.85
C LEU A 36 -5.46 3.44 -8.98
N ILE A 37 -4.45 2.85 -9.60
CA ILE A 37 -3.82 3.33 -10.83
C ILE A 37 -4.42 2.56 -11.99
N LYS A 38 -4.95 3.27 -12.99
CA LYS A 38 -5.39 2.69 -14.26
C LYS A 38 -4.33 2.98 -15.32
N GLY A 39 -3.66 1.92 -15.77
CA GLY A 39 -2.71 1.98 -16.87
C GLY A 39 -3.38 1.81 -18.24
N LYS A 40 -2.56 1.91 -19.29
CA LYS A 40 -2.98 1.56 -20.66
C LYS A 40 -3.40 0.07 -20.71
N ASN A 41 -4.27 -0.29 -21.65
CA ASN A 41 -4.73 -1.68 -21.88
C ASN A 41 -5.52 -2.34 -20.73
N LYS A 42 -6.27 -1.54 -19.95
CA LYS A 42 -7.11 -2.02 -18.83
C LYS A 42 -6.30 -2.70 -17.71
N THR A 43 -5.00 -2.46 -17.63
CA THR A 43 -4.19 -2.90 -16.48
C THR A 43 -4.50 -2.02 -15.28
N THR A 44 -4.68 -2.62 -14.12
CA THR A 44 -4.85 -1.90 -12.86
C THR A 44 -3.74 -2.27 -11.90
N MET A 45 -3.31 -1.28 -11.13
CA MET A 45 -2.55 -1.48 -9.91
C MET A 45 -3.37 -0.89 -8.75
N LYS A 46 -3.63 -1.69 -7.72
CA LYS A 46 -4.29 -1.22 -6.51
C LYS A 46 -3.32 -1.36 -5.34
N GLY A 47 -3.04 -0.25 -4.66
CA GLY A 47 -2.38 -0.21 -3.37
C GLY A 47 -3.40 -0.05 -2.26
N THR A 48 -3.28 -0.86 -1.21
CA THR A 48 -4.09 -0.74 0.01
C THR A 48 -3.14 -0.70 1.20
N PHE A 49 -3.21 0.40 1.96
CA PHE A 49 -2.46 0.58 3.19
C PHE A 49 -3.13 -0.20 4.32
N VAL A 50 -2.39 -1.15 4.88
CA VAL A 50 -2.78 -1.93 6.06
C VAL A 50 -2.36 -1.21 7.33
N VAL A 51 -1.18 -0.58 7.29
CA VAL A 51 -0.63 0.26 8.37
C VAL A 51 -0.14 1.57 7.74
N PRO A 52 -0.37 2.74 8.38
CA PRO A 52 -1.24 2.92 9.55
C PRO A 52 -2.72 2.85 9.16
N GLU A 53 -3.60 2.52 10.12
CA GLU A 53 -5.06 2.53 9.87
C GLU A 53 -5.59 3.93 9.54
N SER A 54 -4.98 4.95 10.16
CA SER A 54 -5.30 6.37 9.96
C SER A 54 -4.55 7.01 8.78
N VAL A 55 -4.06 6.20 7.84
CA VAL A 55 -3.30 6.71 6.69
C VAL A 55 -4.10 7.75 5.91
N LYS A 56 -3.46 8.90 5.66
CA LYS A 56 -3.99 9.91 4.76
C LYS A 56 -3.32 9.76 3.40
N VAL A 57 -4.11 9.48 2.36
CA VAL A 57 -3.62 9.34 0.99
C VAL A 57 -4.04 10.56 0.17
N THR A 58 -3.10 11.23 -0.46
CA THR A 58 -3.33 12.37 -1.36
C THR A 58 -2.61 12.17 -2.69
N THR A 59 -2.96 13.01 -3.67
CA THR A 59 -2.32 13.01 -4.99
C THR A 59 -1.98 14.41 -5.43
N GLU A 60 -0.82 14.56 -6.06
CA GLU A 60 -0.36 15.79 -6.70
C GLU A 60 -0.08 15.51 -8.18
N LYS A 61 -0.53 16.39 -9.08
CA LYS A 61 -0.16 16.29 -10.50
C LYS A 61 1.28 16.77 -10.68
N THR A 62 2.05 16.05 -11.48
CA THR A 62 3.42 16.42 -11.88
C THR A 62 3.48 16.57 -13.40
N GLU A 63 4.57 17.13 -13.92
CA GLU A 63 4.78 17.26 -15.37
C GLU A 63 4.68 15.91 -16.11
N GLU A 64 5.17 14.84 -15.48
CA GLU A 64 5.23 13.50 -16.07
C GLU A 64 4.10 12.56 -15.62
N GLY A 65 3.18 13.01 -14.74
CA GLY A 65 2.09 12.16 -14.26
C GLY A 65 1.47 12.58 -12.92
N THR A 66 1.39 11.65 -11.99
CA THR A 66 0.80 11.83 -10.66
C THR A 66 1.73 11.27 -9.59
N LYS A 67 1.95 12.08 -8.55
CA LYS A 67 2.62 11.71 -7.31
C LYS A 67 1.57 11.34 -6.28
N ILE A 68 1.64 10.12 -5.75
CA ILE A 68 0.82 9.62 -4.65
C ILE A 68 1.60 9.82 -3.37
N VAL A 69 0.97 10.42 -2.36
CA VAL A 69 1.59 10.71 -1.06
C VAL A 69 0.73 10.08 0.02
N ALA A 70 1.37 9.33 0.92
CA ALA A 70 0.71 8.77 2.10
C ALA A 70 1.44 9.21 3.37
N THR A 71 0.65 9.66 4.36
CA THR A 71 1.12 10.17 5.65
C THR A 71 0.27 9.62 6.81
N GLY A 72 0.60 9.97 8.05
CA GLY A 72 -0.21 9.62 9.23
C GLY A 72 0.30 8.44 10.07
N GLY A 73 1.54 7.97 9.88
CA GLY A 73 2.11 6.89 10.68
C GLY A 73 3.62 6.80 10.63
N GLN A 74 4.17 5.99 11.54
CA GLN A 74 5.61 5.77 11.69
C GLN A 74 6.14 4.61 10.86
N GLU A 75 5.24 3.77 10.35
CA GLU A 75 5.55 2.64 9.49
C GLU A 75 4.41 2.50 8.48
N PHE A 76 4.75 2.06 7.28
CA PHE A 76 3.78 1.76 6.24
C PHE A 76 3.84 0.28 5.90
N PHE A 77 2.69 -0.38 5.94
CA PHE A 77 2.53 -1.71 5.37
C PHE A 77 1.51 -1.63 4.25
N VAL A 78 1.98 -1.75 3.00
CA VAL A 78 1.15 -1.57 1.82
C VAL A 78 1.09 -2.86 1.02
N ILE A 79 -0.12 -3.27 0.65
CA ILE A 79 -0.32 -4.40 -0.27
C ILE A 79 -0.64 -3.84 -1.65
N MET A 80 0.25 -4.11 -2.61
CA MET A 80 0.07 -3.73 -4.00
C MET A 80 -0.20 -4.93 -4.90
N THR A 81 -1.33 -4.86 -5.61
CA THR A 81 -1.76 -5.86 -6.59
C THR A 81 -1.71 -5.27 -7.98
N VAL A 82 -1.22 -6.03 -8.96
CA VAL A 82 -1.15 -5.63 -10.37
C VAL A 82 -1.80 -6.72 -11.21
N GLN A 83 -2.80 -6.37 -12.00
CA GLN A 83 -3.46 -7.33 -12.88
C GLN A 83 -4.21 -6.67 -14.03
N LYS A 84 -4.61 -7.50 -15.00
CA LYS A 84 -5.51 -7.08 -16.07
C LYS A 84 -6.94 -6.97 -15.52
N LYS A 85 -7.67 -5.92 -15.90
CA LYS A 85 -9.04 -5.60 -15.49
C LYS A 85 -9.13 -5.18 -14.01
N SER A 86 -10.14 -5.63 -13.27
CA SER A 86 -10.41 -5.25 -11.88
C SER A 86 -9.39 -5.88 -10.92
N PRO A 87 -8.93 -5.18 -9.86
CA PRO A 87 -8.09 -5.75 -8.80
C PRO A 87 -8.75 -6.94 -8.10
N PRO A 88 -7.97 -7.83 -7.44
CA PRO A 88 -8.52 -8.99 -6.76
C PRO A 88 -9.14 -8.54 -5.43
N PRO A 89 -10.10 -9.29 -4.87
CA PRO A 89 -10.61 -9.00 -3.54
C PRO A 89 -9.49 -9.13 -2.50
N LEU A 90 -9.49 -8.21 -1.54
CA LEU A 90 -8.53 -8.14 -0.45
C LEU A 90 -9.31 -8.11 0.87
N THR A 91 -8.89 -8.94 1.83
CA THR A 91 -9.45 -8.95 3.18
C THR A 91 -8.32 -8.78 4.18
N ILE A 92 -8.50 -7.90 5.17
CA ILE A 92 -7.54 -7.65 6.25
C ILE A 92 -8.17 -8.17 7.55
N LYS A 93 -7.41 -8.93 8.34
CA LYS A 93 -7.80 -9.37 9.68
C LYS A 93 -6.69 -9.04 10.68
N GLY A 94 -7.06 -8.45 11.81
CA GLY A 94 -6.11 -7.92 12.78
C GLY A 94 -5.76 -6.45 12.50
N LEU A 95 -4.90 -5.89 13.34
CA LEU A 95 -4.50 -4.49 13.36
C LEU A 95 -2.97 -4.39 13.34
N GLY A 96 -2.44 -3.26 12.90
CA GLY A 96 -0.99 -3.02 12.91
C GLY A 96 -0.20 -4.03 12.05
N MET A 97 1.07 -4.24 12.43
CA MET A 97 1.99 -5.10 11.68
C MET A 97 1.62 -6.59 11.75
N ASP A 98 0.86 -7.02 12.76
CA ASP A 98 0.40 -8.41 12.90
C ASP A 98 -0.82 -8.74 12.00
N ALA A 99 -1.29 -7.76 11.22
CA ALA A 99 -2.40 -7.93 10.31
C ALA A 99 -2.13 -9.03 9.27
N LYS A 100 -3.12 -9.90 9.10
CA LYS A 100 -3.14 -10.98 8.10
C LYS A 100 -3.99 -10.52 6.94
N VAL A 101 -3.36 -10.40 5.78
CA VAL A 101 -4.03 -10.01 4.54
C VAL A 101 -4.27 -11.23 3.67
N THR A 102 -5.47 -11.34 3.11
CA THR A 102 -5.79 -12.34 2.09
C THR A 102 -6.05 -11.64 0.77
N VAL A 103 -5.35 -12.07 -0.28
CA VAL A 103 -5.50 -11.57 -1.65
C VAL A 103 -5.74 -12.77 -2.56
N GLY A 104 -6.98 -12.94 -3.04
CA GLY A 104 -7.37 -14.16 -3.75
C GLY A 104 -7.08 -15.42 -2.92
N LYS A 105 -6.23 -16.32 -3.43
CA LYS A 105 -5.82 -17.56 -2.74
C LYS A 105 -4.51 -17.43 -1.94
N GLN A 106 -3.96 -16.21 -1.83
CA GLN A 106 -2.72 -15.95 -1.11
C GLN A 106 -3.03 -15.29 0.23
N LYS A 107 -2.37 -15.78 1.28
CA LYS A 107 -2.31 -15.16 2.59
C LYS A 107 -0.93 -14.55 2.80
N ILE A 108 -0.94 -13.29 3.19
CA ILE A 108 0.21 -12.43 3.42
C ILE A 108 0.16 -12.03 4.89
N SER A 109 1.27 -12.17 5.59
CA SER A 109 1.41 -11.63 6.94
C SER A 109 2.81 -11.08 7.11
N PHE A 110 2.95 -10.11 8.01
CA PHE A 110 4.25 -9.77 8.55
C PHE A 110 4.47 -10.60 9.82
N ASP A 111 5.66 -11.16 9.98
CA ASP A 111 6.05 -11.95 11.14
C ASP A 111 7.46 -11.53 11.54
N GLN A 112 7.56 -10.88 12.71
CA GLN A 112 8.77 -10.25 13.23
C GLN A 112 9.31 -9.15 12.30
N ASP A 113 10.10 -9.52 11.31
CA ASP A 113 10.71 -8.61 10.32
C ASP A 113 10.60 -9.15 8.89
N ARG A 114 9.76 -10.15 8.67
CA ARG A 114 9.67 -10.86 7.39
C ARG A 114 8.24 -10.89 6.87
N ILE A 115 8.13 -10.69 5.57
CA ILE A 115 6.88 -10.95 4.84
C ILE A 115 6.77 -12.44 4.61
N ARG A 116 5.70 -13.05 5.12
CA ARG A 116 5.35 -14.45 4.90
C ARG A 116 4.27 -14.52 3.83
N LEU A 117 4.51 -15.35 2.83
CA LEU A 117 3.54 -15.69 1.80
C LEU A 117 3.15 -17.15 1.96
N SER A 118 1.85 -17.42 2.00
CA SER A 118 1.31 -18.78 2.05
C SER A 118 0.10 -18.90 1.15
N THR A 119 -0.12 -20.09 0.61
CA THR A 119 -1.31 -20.41 -0.17
C THR A 119 -2.41 -20.89 0.77
N ILE A 120 -3.63 -20.43 0.54
CA ILE A 120 -4.81 -21.02 1.18
C ILE A 120 -5.07 -22.33 0.42
N ASN A 121 -4.70 -23.45 1.03
CA ASN A 121 -5.08 -24.76 0.49
C ASN A 121 -6.62 -24.86 0.56
N PRO A 122 -7.27 -25.28 -0.54
CA PRO A 122 -8.71 -25.53 -0.55
C PRO A 122 -9.10 -26.67 0.39
#